data_AF-A0A9N8WC65-F1
#
_entry.id   AF-A0A9N8WC65-F1
#
_cell.length_a   1.000
_cell.length_b   1.000
_cell.length_c   1.000
_cell.angle_alpha   90.00
_cell.angle_beta   90.00
_cell.angle_gamma   90.00
#
_symmetry.space_group_name_H-M   'P 1'
#
loop_
_entity.id
_entity.type
_entity.pdbx_description
1 polymer ?
#
loop_
_entity_poly.entity_id
_entity_poly.type
_entity_poly.pdbx_seq_one_letter_code
_entity_poly.pdbx_strand_id
1 'polypeptide(L)'
;MKRLNENLWSIANSEHRGFGTSRVTDPTKVKESICDIVQTHVEPAKGDLMHLELKDPKLKFEILRDCTMIIGKRIPNLELNNINTVKDAVDFFIREEQPDQRKGHPVAEWFIKNKDELPPNMIFIPFVKERGVKREDRSKGQKKSRLERQKFSY
;
A
#
# COMPACT_ATOMS: atom_id res chain seq x y z
N MET A 1 -15.62 46.06 -2.17
CA MET A 1 -16.30 44.75 -2.30
C MET A 1 -15.46 43.71 -1.58
N LYS A 2 -15.90 43.27 -0.40
CA LYS A 2 -15.28 42.20 0.39
C LYS A 2 -16.18 40.97 0.26
N ARG A 3 -15.65 39.86 -0.28
CA ARG A 3 -16.14 38.47 -0.13
C ARG A 3 -15.36 37.65 -1.14
N LEU A 4 -14.43 36.82 -0.67
CA LEU A 4 -13.93 35.62 -1.36
C LEU A 4 -12.87 34.83 -0.54
N ASN A 5 -12.53 35.24 0.69
CA ASN A 5 -11.40 34.65 1.43
C ASN A 5 -11.75 33.86 2.72
N GLU A 6 -13.01 33.47 2.92
CA GLU A 6 -13.43 32.75 4.14
C GLU A 6 -13.77 31.27 3.91
N ASN A 7 -13.89 30.81 2.66
CA ASN A 7 -14.31 29.43 2.36
C ASN A 7 -13.16 28.42 2.22
N LEU A 8 -11.92 28.84 2.03
CA LEU A 8 -10.78 27.91 1.89
C LEU A 8 -10.15 27.50 3.24
N TRP A 9 -10.21 28.38 4.24
CA TRP A 9 -9.72 28.09 5.60
C TRP A 9 -10.69 27.27 6.45
N SER A 10 -11.98 27.24 6.10
CA SER A 10 -13.00 26.49 6.82
C SER A 10 -12.98 24.98 6.49
N ILE A 11 -12.44 24.60 5.32
CA ILE A 11 -12.27 23.20 4.91
C ILE A 11 -11.03 22.58 5.59
N ALA A 12 -9.99 23.37 5.82
CA ALA A 12 -8.72 22.89 6.38
C ALA A 12 -8.78 22.49 7.88
N ASN A 13 -9.82 22.91 8.62
CA ASN A 13 -9.86 22.78 10.08
C ASN A 13 -11.00 21.90 10.64
N SER A 14 -11.72 21.11 9.82
CA SER A 14 -12.84 20.29 10.33
C SER A 14 -12.55 18.80 10.54
N GLU A 15 -11.38 18.27 10.17
CA GLU A 15 -11.17 16.81 10.19
C GLU A 15 -9.85 16.37 10.86
N HIS A 16 -9.62 16.80 12.10
CA HIS A 16 -8.84 15.98 13.03
C HIS A 16 -9.72 14.85 13.56
N ARG A 17 -9.84 13.76 12.78
CA ARG A 17 -10.05 12.34 13.18
C ARG A 17 -10.69 11.56 12.04
N GLY A 18 -9.89 10.74 11.36
CA GLY A 18 -10.39 9.68 10.47
C GLY A 18 -9.57 9.52 9.20
N PHE A 19 -8.83 8.40 9.10
CA PHE A 19 -8.45 7.86 7.80
C PHE A 19 -9.74 7.56 7.02
N GLY A 20 -10.12 8.42 6.08
CA GLY A 20 -11.38 8.23 5.38
C GLY A 20 -11.78 9.36 4.44
N THR A 21 -10.92 9.75 3.52
CA THR A 21 -11.36 10.45 2.30
C THR A 21 -11.28 9.46 1.14
N SER A 22 -12.33 9.42 0.33
CA SER A 22 -12.50 8.50 -0.80
C SER A 22 -11.22 8.35 -1.62
N ARG A 23 -10.61 7.15 -1.62
CA ARG A 23 -9.43 6.85 -2.42
C ARG A 23 -9.77 7.11 -3.89
N VAL A 24 -9.11 8.10 -4.49
CA VAL A 24 -9.24 8.34 -5.92
C VAL A 24 -8.51 7.21 -6.63
N THR A 25 -9.29 6.26 -7.17
CA THR A 25 -8.78 5.10 -7.90
C THR A 25 -8.81 5.28 -9.41
N ASP A 26 -9.62 6.23 -9.91
CA ASP A 26 -9.74 6.50 -11.33
C ASP A 26 -8.47 7.19 -11.87
N PRO A 27 -7.75 6.58 -12.83
CA PRO A 27 -6.49 7.12 -13.33
C PRO A 27 -6.62 8.51 -13.94
N THR A 28 -7.77 8.84 -14.52
CA THR A 28 -8.02 10.18 -15.10
C THR A 28 -8.10 11.24 -14.02
N LYS A 29 -8.85 10.97 -12.95
CA LYS A 29 -9.00 11.87 -11.80
C LYS A 29 -7.71 12.02 -10.99
N VAL A 30 -6.92 10.94 -10.88
CA VAL A 30 -5.58 10.99 -10.26
C VAL A 30 -4.69 11.98 -11.03
N LYS A 31 -4.68 11.87 -12.36
CA LYS A 31 -3.89 12.77 -13.22
C LYS A 31 -4.31 14.23 -13.05
N GLU A 32 -5.60 14.52 -13.12
CA GLU A 32 -6.15 15.87 -12.94
C GLU A 32 -5.80 16.45 -11.57
N SER A 33 -6.01 15.67 -10.50
CA SER A 33 -5.71 16.10 -9.13
C SER A 33 -4.23 16.45 -8.94
N ILE A 34 -3.32 15.66 -9.52
CA ILE A 34 -1.88 15.94 -9.44
C ILE A 34 -1.53 17.20 -10.21
N CYS A 35 -2.10 17.40 -11.40
CA CYS A 35 -1.90 18.64 -12.16
C CYS A 35 -2.37 19.88 -11.39
N ASP A 36 -3.54 19.81 -10.76
CA ASP A 36 -4.09 20.92 -9.97
C ASP A 36 -3.16 21.27 -8.79
N ILE A 37 -2.66 20.24 -8.08
CA ILE A 37 -1.70 20.44 -6.98
C ILE A 37 -0.41 21.10 -7.51
N VAL A 38 0.16 20.60 -8.60
CA VAL A 38 1.41 21.17 -9.16
C VAL A 38 1.20 22.64 -9.53
N GLN A 39 0.04 23.02 -10.06
CA GLN A 39 -0.29 24.41 -10.38
C GLN A 39 -0.45 25.32 -9.15
N THR A 40 -0.72 24.77 -7.96
CA THR A 40 -0.72 25.57 -6.72
C THR A 40 0.69 25.93 -6.23
N HIS A 41 1.68 25.13 -6.59
CA HIS A 41 3.06 25.27 -6.11
C HIS A 41 4.00 25.90 -7.14
N VAL A 42 3.65 25.82 -8.42
CA VAL A 42 4.45 26.32 -9.53
C VAL A 42 3.60 27.28 -10.35
N GLU A 43 4.15 28.44 -10.70
CA GLU A 43 3.48 29.36 -11.63
C GLU A 43 3.07 28.61 -12.91
N PRO A 44 1.93 28.99 -13.54
CA PRO A 44 1.44 28.30 -14.72
C PRO A 44 2.48 28.39 -15.84
N ALA A 45 3.30 27.34 -15.95
CA ALA A 45 4.28 27.21 -17.00
C ALA A 45 3.52 27.06 -18.31
N LYS A 46 3.86 27.87 -19.31
CA LYS A 46 3.41 27.67 -20.70
C LYS A 46 4.10 26.41 -21.24
N GLY A 47 3.60 25.24 -20.89
CA GLY A 47 4.20 23.96 -21.28
C GLY A 47 3.49 22.75 -20.70
N ASP A 48 3.91 21.58 -21.16
CA ASP A 48 3.36 20.31 -20.68
C ASP A 48 3.88 20.00 -19.27
N LEU A 49 3.01 20.15 -18.27
CA LEU A 49 3.32 19.96 -16.84
C LEU A 49 3.90 18.57 -16.54
N MET A 50 3.60 17.57 -17.37
CA MET A 50 4.07 16.20 -17.20
C MET A 50 5.59 16.07 -17.24
N HIS A 51 6.25 16.95 -17.99
CA HIS A 51 7.70 16.96 -18.15
C HIS A 51 8.44 17.86 -17.15
N LEU A 52 7.71 18.47 -16.21
CA LEU A 52 8.31 19.31 -15.18
C LEU A 52 9.17 18.45 -14.25
N GLU A 53 10.45 18.84 -14.11
CA GLU A 53 11.41 18.18 -13.24
C GLU A 53 11.27 18.67 -11.79
N LEU A 54 11.15 17.73 -10.85
CA LEU A 54 11.04 17.95 -9.41
C LEU A 54 12.43 17.95 -8.76
N LYS A 55 13.31 18.85 -9.21
CA LYS A 55 14.71 18.96 -8.75
C LYS A 55 14.86 19.52 -7.34
N ASP A 56 14.01 20.49 -6.96
CA ASP A 56 14.04 21.08 -5.63
C ASP A 56 13.43 20.10 -4.60
N PRO A 57 14.20 19.63 -3.60
CA PRO A 57 13.70 18.71 -2.59
C PRO A 57 12.53 19.26 -1.77
N LYS A 58 12.48 20.58 -1.52
CA LYS A 58 11.40 21.20 -0.75
C LYS A 58 10.09 21.18 -1.54
N LEU A 59 10.14 21.69 -2.77
CA LEU A 59 9.02 21.68 -3.69
C LEU A 59 8.50 20.25 -3.96
N LYS A 60 9.42 19.30 -4.19
CA LYS A 60 9.09 17.89 -4.38
C LYS A 60 8.36 17.33 -3.16
N PHE A 61 8.83 17.63 -1.95
CA PHE A 61 8.19 17.17 -0.73
C PHE A 61 6.77 17.74 -0.57
N GLU A 62 6.59 19.05 -0.80
CA GLU A 62 5.28 19.71 -0.68
C GLU A 62 4.26 19.15 -1.66
N ILE A 63 4.63 19.04 -2.94
CA ILE A 63 3.77 18.45 -3.98
C ILE A 63 3.40 17.01 -3.63
N LEU A 64 4.39 16.16 -3.31
CA LEU A 64 4.13 14.74 -3.02
C LEU A 64 3.30 14.56 -1.75
N ARG A 65 3.52 15.38 -0.71
CA ARG A 65 2.71 15.38 0.51
C ARG A 65 1.25 15.66 0.18
N ASP A 66 0.98 16.72 -0.58
CA ASP A 66 -0.39 17.12 -0.91
C ASP A 66 -1.05 16.07 -1.81
N CYS A 67 -0.31 15.47 -2.75
CA CYS A 67 -0.78 14.32 -3.53
C CYS A 67 -1.16 13.13 -2.64
N THR A 68 -0.35 12.79 -1.63
CA THR A 68 -0.70 11.70 -0.70
C THR A 68 -1.92 12.01 0.15
N MET A 69 -2.15 13.27 0.51
CA MET A 69 -3.33 13.69 1.29
C MET A 69 -4.62 13.58 0.47
N ILE A 70 -4.59 13.97 -0.81
CA ILE A 70 -5.78 13.94 -1.67
C ILE A 70 -6.06 12.53 -2.18
N ILE A 71 -5.05 11.81 -2.68
CA ILE A 71 -5.22 10.50 -3.30
C ILE A 71 -5.33 9.39 -2.24
N GLY A 72 -4.79 9.61 -1.04
CA GLY A 72 -4.82 8.66 0.07
C GLY A 72 -3.85 7.48 -0.10
N LYS A 73 -2.88 7.58 -1.01
CA LYS A 73 -1.86 6.56 -1.27
C LYS A 73 -0.52 7.00 -0.71
N ARG A 74 0.11 6.14 0.09
CA ARG A 74 1.42 6.42 0.70
C ARG A 74 2.55 6.10 -0.27
N ILE A 75 3.57 6.96 -0.32
CA ILE A 75 4.79 6.72 -1.09
C ILE A 75 5.84 6.05 -0.19
N PRO A 76 6.34 4.85 -0.54
CA PRO A 76 7.47 4.24 0.15
C PRO A 76 8.77 5.04 -0.04
N ASN A 77 9.64 5.06 0.96
CA ASN A 77 10.91 5.80 0.87
C ASN A 77 11.79 5.36 -0.32
N LEU A 78 11.73 4.08 -0.70
CA LEU A 78 12.47 3.55 -1.85
C LEU A 78 12.02 4.21 -3.17
N GLU A 79 10.72 4.49 -3.28
CA GLU A 79 10.12 5.06 -4.50
C GLU A 79 10.33 6.58 -4.60
N LEU A 80 10.63 7.25 -3.49
CA LEU A 80 10.92 8.69 -3.50
C LEU A 80 12.10 9.04 -4.42
N ASN A 81 13.09 8.16 -4.52
CA ASN A 81 14.24 8.36 -5.41
C ASN A 81 13.91 8.15 -6.89
N ASN A 82 12.83 7.42 -7.20
CA ASN A 82 12.43 7.10 -8.56
C ASN A 82 11.54 8.20 -9.17
N ILE A 83 10.99 9.09 -8.36
CA ILE A 83 10.10 10.17 -8.80
C ILE A 83 10.94 11.42 -9.12
N ASN A 84 11.27 11.64 -10.40
CA ASN A 84 12.06 12.79 -10.84
C ASN A 84 11.23 13.86 -11.56
N THR A 85 10.13 13.44 -12.19
CA THR A 85 9.22 14.29 -12.94
C THR A 85 7.79 14.17 -12.42
N VAL A 86 6.93 15.13 -12.78
CA VAL A 86 5.48 15.04 -12.49
C VAL A 86 4.87 13.79 -13.13
N LYS A 87 5.31 13.40 -14.32
CA LYS A 87 4.91 12.14 -14.95
C LYS A 87 5.23 10.94 -14.06
N ASP A 88 6.43 10.87 -13.48
CA ASP A 88 6.79 9.76 -12.59
C ASP A 88 5.88 9.70 -11.35
N ALA A 89 5.46 10.86 -10.84
CA ALA A 89 4.50 10.93 -9.74
C ALA A 89 3.12 10.40 -10.17
N VAL A 90 2.61 10.84 -11.33
CA VAL A 90 1.34 10.35 -11.90
C VAL A 90 1.39 8.83 -12.11
N ASP A 91 2.46 8.33 -12.73
CA ASP A 91 2.67 6.91 -12.98
C ASP A 91 2.71 6.11 -11.66
N PHE A 92 3.36 6.66 -10.62
CA PHE A 92 3.38 6.04 -9.29
C PHE A 92 1.97 5.93 -8.69
N PHE A 93 1.17 6.99 -8.76
CA PHE A 93 -0.16 7.00 -8.15
C PHE A 93 -1.15 6.11 -8.91
N ILE A 94 -1.06 6.06 -10.24
CA ILE A 94 -1.89 5.21 -11.10
C ILE A 94 -1.53 3.72 -10.97
N ARG A 95 -0.25 3.38 -10.80
CA ARG A 95 0.19 1.98 -10.72
C ARG A 95 -0.54 1.24 -9.59
N GLU A 96 -1.10 0.07 -9.89
CA GLU A 96 -1.71 -0.78 -8.87
C GLU A 96 -0.71 -1.11 -7.76
N GLU A 97 -1.17 -1.09 -6.51
CA GLU A 97 -0.33 -1.41 -5.37
C GLU A 97 0.10 -2.87 -5.48
N GLN A 98 1.39 -3.10 -5.75
CA GLN A 98 1.95 -4.44 -5.78
C GLN A 98 1.69 -5.09 -4.43
N PRO A 99 1.11 -6.30 -4.38
CA PRO A 99 0.86 -6.99 -3.13
C PRO A 99 2.19 -7.12 -2.37
N ASP A 100 2.21 -6.63 -1.14
CA ASP A 100 3.37 -6.73 -0.26
C ASP A 100 3.74 -8.21 -0.13
N GLN A 101 4.86 -8.63 -0.73
CA GLN A 101 5.33 -10.02 -0.68
C GLN A 101 5.65 -10.48 0.75
N ARG A 102 5.67 -9.57 1.74
CA ARG A 102 5.80 -9.86 3.17
C ARG A 102 4.45 -10.11 3.85
N LYS A 103 3.33 -9.73 3.23
CA LYS A 103 1.99 -10.11 3.65
C LYS A 103 1.66 -11.45 3.00
N GLY A 104 1.55 -12.49 3.83
CA GLY A 104 1.28 -13.85 3.37
C GLY A 104 2.56 -14.66 3.12
N HIS A 105 2.59 -15.90 3.60
CA HIS A 105 3.63 -16.85 3.20
C HIS A 105 3.27 -17.29 1.76
N PRO A 106 4.13 -17.13 0.75
CA PRO A 106 3.77 -17.41 -0.65
C PRO A 106 3.18 -18.81 -0.85
N VAL A 107 3.75 -19.79 -0.13
CA VAL A 107 3.22 -21.16 -0.07
C VAL A 107 1.81 -21.21 0.53
N ALA A 108 1.53 -20.49 1.62
CA ALA A 108 0.20 -20.46 2.21
C ALA A 108 -0.84 -19.86 1.27
N GLU A 109 -0.50 -18.78 0.55
CA GLU A 109 -1.40 -18.20 -0.44
C GLU A 109 -1.67 -19.16 -1.60
N TRP A 110 -0.64 -19.88 -2.06
CA TRP A 110 -0.78 -20.91 -3.08
C TRP A 110 -1.72 -22.04 -2.62
N PHE A 111 -1.57 -22.52 -1.38
CA PHE A 111 -2.43 -23.57 -0.84
C PHE A 111 -3.90 -23.11 -0.69
N ILE A 112 -4.13 -21.84 -0.36
CA ILE A 112 -5.47 -21.27 -0.29
C ILE A 112 -6.09 -21.18 -1.70
N LYS A 113 -5.32 -20.70 -2.69
CA LYS A 113 -5.80 -20.54 -4.07
C LYS A 113 -6.08 -21.87 -4.77
N ASN A 114 -5.31 -22.92 -4.47
CA ASN A 114 -5.40 -24.22 -5.14
C ASN A 114 -6.14 -25.27 -4.29
N LYS A 115 -6.90 -24.87 -3.26
CA LYS A 115 -7.54 -25.78 -2.30
C LYS A 115 -8.38 -26.87 -2.96
N ASP A 116 -9.03 -26.55 -4.07
CA ASP A 116 -9.93 -27.46 -4.80
C ASP A 116 -9.18 -28.48 -5.67
N GLU A 117 -7.92 -28.22 -6.01
CA GLU A 117 -7.05 -29.12 -6.77
C GLU A 117 -6.27 -30.09 -5.86
N LEU A 118 -6.31 -29.86 -4.55
CA LEU A 118 -5.58 -30.68 -3.59
C LEU A 118 -6.34 -31.98 -3.27
N PRO A 119 -5.63 -33.11 -3.18
CA PRO A 119 -6.21 -34.34 -2.67
C PRO A 119 -6.88 -34.13 -1.30
N PRO A 120 -8.04 -34.76 -1.02
CA PRO A 120 -8.79 -34.53 0.22
C PRO A 120 -8.06 -34.97 1.50
N ASN A 121 -6.98 -35.74 1.36
CA ASN A 121 -6.07 -36.14 2.43
C ASN A 121 -4.89 -35.17 2.66
N MET A 122 -4.79 -34.08 1.89
CA MET A 122 -3.73 -33.10 1.99
C MET A 122 -4.20 -31.86 2.76
N ILE A 123 -3.50 -31.54 3.86
CA ILE A 123 -3.83 -30.41 4.74
C ILE A 123 -2.62 -29.50 4.81
N PHE A 124 -2.81 -28.20 4.53
CA PHE A 124 -1.78 -27.19 4.74
C PHE A 124 -1.72 -26.79 6.21
N ILE A 125 -0.57 -26.95 6.84
CA ILE A 125 -0.32 -26.47 8.21
C ILE A 125 0.52 -25.19 8.10
N PRO A 126 -0.04 -24.00 8.41
CA PRO A 126 0.71 -22.75 8.35
C PRO A 126 1.90 -22.79 9.30
N PHE A 127 3.08 -22.40 8.82
CA PHE A 127 4.26 -22.28 9.67
C PHE A 127 4.13 -21.04 10.57
N VAL A 128 3.55 -21.21 11.76
CA VAL A 128 3.56 -20.17 12.78
C VAL A 128 4.93 -20.20 13.46
N LYS A 129 5.81 -19.24 13.16
CA LYS A 129 6.93 -18.95 14.08
C LYS A 129 6.31 -18.33 15.33
N GLU A 130 5.95 -19.15 16.31
CA GLU A 130 5.68 -18.64 17.65
C GLU A 130 6.92 -17.86 18.11
N ARG A 131 6.75 -16.55 18.34
CA ARG A 131 7.80 -15.71 18.93
C ARG A 131 8.04 -16.25 20.35
N GLY A 132 9.19 -16.88 20.59
CA GLY A 132 9.61 -17.34 21.93
C GLY A 132 9.98 -18.81 22.06
N VAL A 133 9.77 -19.66 21.04
CA VAL A 133 10.07 -21.09 21.15
C VAL A 133 11.53 -21.38 20.73
N LYS A 134 12.36 -21.83 21.68
CA LYS A 134 13.75 -22.25 21.44
C LYS A 134 13.78 -23.45 20.50
N ARG A 135 14.86 -23.55 19.70
CA ARG A 135 15.03 -24.60 18.67
C ARG A 135 14.97 -26.01 19.27
N GLU A 136 15.38 -26.18 20.52
CA GLU A 136 15.36 -27.45 21.25
C GLU A 136 13.93 -27.98 21.52
N ASP A 137 12.96 -27.08 21.73
CA ASP A 137 11.59 -27.45 22.11
C ASP A 137 10.74 -27.94 20.92
N ARG A 138 11.18 -27.63 19.68
CA ARG A 138 10.49 -28.03 18.45
C ARG A 138 10.46 -29.55 18.21
N SER A 139 11.39 -30.29 18.81
CA SER A 139 11.54 -31.74 18.59
C SER A 139 10.53 -32.61 19.36
N LYS A 140 9.85 -32.06 20.36
CA LYS A 140 9.01 -32.85 21.29
C LYS A 140 7.53 -32.94 20.89
N GLY A 141 7.04 -32.03 20.04
CA GLY A 141 5.62 -31.97 19.65
C GLY A 141 5.22 -32.86 18.47
N GLN A 142 6.14 -33.21 17.56
CA GLN A 142 5.83 -33.96 16.34
C GLN A 142 5.73 -35.50 16.53
N LYS A 143 5.94 -36.02 17.74
CA LYS A 143 5.88 -37.48 18.04
C LYS A 143 4.61 -37.92 18.77
N LYS A 144 3.45 -37.33 18.50
CA LYS A 144 2.15 -37.90 18.92
C LYS A 144 1.30 -38.32 17.73
N SER A 145 1.61 -39.48 17.14
CA SER A 145 0.62 -40.28 16.39
C SER A 145 1.10 -41.70 16.04
N ARG A 146 1.90 -42.38 16.89
CA ARG A 146 2.21 -43.81 16.70
C ARG A 146 1.48 -44.74 17.68
N LEU A 147 1.02 -44.23 18.84
CA LEU A 147 0.33 -45.02 19.85
C LEU A 147 -1.21 -45.08 19.68
N GLU A 148 -1.82 -44.20 18.88
CA GLU A 148 -3.28 -44.26 18.62
C GLU A 148 -3.67 -45.25 17.52
N ARG A 149 -2.73 -45.68 16.65
CA ARG A 149 -3.01 -46.66 15.59
C ARG A 149 -3.19 -48.10 16.08
N GLN A 150 -2.89 -48.39 17.35
CA GLN A 150 -3.05 -49.74 17.92
C GLN A 150 -4.41 -49.98 18.60
N LYS A 151 -5.31 -48.98 18.67
CA LYS A 151 -6.64 -49.15 19.30
C LYS A 151 -7.79 -49.48 18.32
N PHE A 152 -7.51 -49.61 17.03
CA PHE A 152 -8.49 -50.03 16.02
C PHE A 152 -8.06 -51.31 15.28
N SER A 153 -7.52 -52.27 16.03
CA SER A 153 -7.36 -53.65 15.57
C SER A 153 -8.09 -54.57 16.56
N TYR A 154 -9.40 -54.69 16.38
CA TYR A 154 -10.20 -55.85 16.75
C TYR A 154 -11.24 -56.05 15.65
#